data_AF-A0A559V4K7-F1
#
_entry.id   AF-A0A559V4K7-F1
#
_cell.length_a   1.000
_cell.length_b   1.000
_cell.length_c   1.000
_cell.angle_alpha   90.00
_cell.angle_beta   90.00
_cell.angle_gamma   90.00
#
_symmetry.space_group_name_H-M   'P 1'
#
loop_
_entity.id
_entity.type
_entity.pdbx_description
1 polymer ?
#
loop_
_entity_poly.entity_id
_entity_poly.type
_entity_poly.pdbx_seq_one_letter_code
_entity_poly.pdbx_strand_id
1 'polypeptide(L)'
;MPADILAPTGPGVTAAVGPFEVTAARIAEFADATGDPNPVYRDRAAARALGHPDVVAPPTFAVRLAAGAELPVLNRHPLGYDYTSATHLSQDYRHLRPIRAGDVLTARGRLVEAREALGGGLVTVEVTVTDRAGSAVTVSTARILSRRPLAGEAVRAALAELIGREDFVCLGAKAALRRDRITHRHGGEPASPEAVRTNLDALRTFLDSFEPGAQSFSSFVMTFDRLPDTSEQTFEQTVWRHLQALHDEDSRHHPWTGLYDSDPASPRFALSLFGHPFFVVGLHPGASRPSRRFALPALVFNSHLQFNALGRTFFKMRKKIRERDDTLHGSANPSLLTYRDEARHYSGRMTEQSWACPFTARTGY
;
A
#
# COMPACT_ATOMS: atom_id res chain seq x y z
N MET A 1 26.93 -13.35 12.77
CA MET A 1 26.31 -14.41 11.95
C MET A 1 24.88 -14.57 12.45
N PRO A 2 23.87 -13.90 11.88
CA PRO A 2 22.50 -14.16 12.29
C PRO A 2 22.01 -15.43 11.58
N ALA A 3 21.72 -16.44 12.39
CA ALA A 3 21.09 -17.67 11.98
C ALA A 3 19.60 -17.42 11.65
N ASP A 4 19.15 -18.14 10.62
CA ASP A 4 17.77 -18.54 10.34
C ASP A 4 16.72 -17.45 10.06
N ILE A 5 16.87 -16.82 8.90
CA ILE A 5 15.74 -16.26 8.14
C ILE A 5 15.53 -17.19 6.95
N LEU A 6 14.43 -17.95 6.97
CA LEU A 6 13.85 -18.86 5.94
C LEU A 6 13.89 -20.37 6.27
N ALA A 7 12.82 -20.88 6.94
CA ALA A 7 11.95 -22.02 6.54
C ALA A 7 11.12 -22.56 7.75
N PRO A 8 9.92 -23.17 7.59
CA PRO A 8 9.34 -23.68 6.35
C PRO A 8 7.97 -23.11 5.96
N THR A 9 7.75 -23.19 4.66
CA THR A 9 6.50 -23.17 3.89
C THR A 9 5.52 -24.28 4.31
N GLY A 10 4.28 -23.95 4.72
CA GLY A 10 3.20 -24.93 5.02
C GLY A 10 2.52 -24.77 6.40
N PRO A 11 1.52 -25.61 6.75
CA PRO A 11 0.71 -25.49 7.97
C PRO A 11 1.58 -25.43 9.23
N GLY A 12 1.42 -24.37 10.04
CA GLY A 12 2.28 -24.13 11.21
C GLY A 12 2.53 -22.66 11.55
N VAL A 13 2.19 -21.71 10.68
CA VAL A 13 2.21 -20.28 11.00
C VAL A 13 1.25 -20.02 12.15
N THR A 14 1.76 -19.43 13.24
CA THR A 14 0.95 -19.06 14.40
C THR A 14 1.17 -17.60 14.80
N ALA A 15 0.16 -17.01 15.42
CA ALA A 15 0.24 -15.69 16.02
C ALA A 15 -0.61 -15.65 17.29
N ALA A 16 -0.18 -14.91 18.30
CA ALA A 16 -0.96 -14.69 19.51
C ALA A 16 -1.17 -13.19 19.73
N VAL A 17 -2.37 -12.81 20.17
CA VAL A 17 -2.72 -11.43 20.52
C VAL A 17 -3.48 -11.42 21.85
N GLY A 18 -3.23 -10.38 22.64
CA GLY A 18 -3.77 -10.22 23.99
C GLY A 18 -2.65 -9.95 25.00
N PRO A 19 -2.96 -9.99 26.30
CA PRO A 19 -4.27 -10.31 26.86
C PRO A 19 -5.31 -9.22 26.59
N PHE A 20 -6.57 -9.63 26.43
CA PHE A 20 -7.72 -8.76 26.23
C PHE A 20 -8.66 -8.85 27.42
N GLU A 21 -8.93 -7.72 28.08
CA GLU A 21 -9.94 -7.65 29.13
C GLU A 21 -11.34 -7.47 28.52
N VAL A 22 -12.23 -8.40 28.85
CA VAL A 22 -13.64 -8.35 28.45
C VAL A 22 -14.41 -7.59 29.53
N THR A 23 -14.96 -6.44 29.17
CA THR A 23 -15.74 -5.60 30.09
C THR A 23 -17.22 -5.65 29.73
N ALA A 24 -18.09 -5.47 30.72
CA ALA A 24 -19.54 -5.37 30.48
C ALA A 24 -19.89 -4.25 29.47
N ALA A 25 -19.17 -3.12 29.53
CA ALA A 25 -19.34 -2.02 28.59
C ALA A 25 -19.04 -2.43 27.14
N ARG A 26 -17.95 -3.18 26.89
CA ARG A 26 -17.60 -3.67 25.54
C ARG A 26 -18.60 -4.70 25.03
N ILE A 27 -19.13 -5.54 25.93
CA ILE A 27 -20.19 -6.49 25.60
C ILE A 27 -21.46 -5.74 25.16
N ALA A 28 -21.89 -4.75 25.94
CA ALA A 28 -23.07 -3.93 25.63
C ALA A 28 -22.90 -3.17 24.31
N GLU A 29 -21.75 -2.51 24.11
CA GLU A 29 -21.42 -1.79 22.88
C GLU A 29 -21.51 -2.71 21.64
N PHE A 30 -20.98 -3.93 21.74
CA PHE A 30 -21.06 -4.90 20.65
C PHE A 30 -22.50 -5.36 20.40
N ALA A 31 -23.26 -5.66 21.47
CA ALA A 31 -24.65 -6.06 21.35
C ALA A 31 -25.52 -4.94 20.74
N ASP A 32 -25.24 -3.68 21.05
CA ASP A 32 -25.90 -2.52 20.45
C ASP A 32 -25.54 -2.40 18.96
N ALA A 33 -24.25 -2.57 18.62
CA ALA A 33 -23.78 -2.52 17.22
C ALA A 33 -24.38 -3.63 16.34
N THR A 34 -24.64 -4.82 16.89
CA THR A 34 -25.31 -5.91 16.18
C THR A 34 -26.83 -5.87 16.27
N GLY A 35 -27.39 -4.95 17.07
CA GLY A 35 -28.83 -4.83 17.29
C GLY A 35 -29.46 -6.00 18.02
N ASP A 36 -28.70 -6.75 18.83
CA ASP A 36 -29.23 -7.90 19.57
C ASP A 36 -29.86 -7.43 20.90
N PRO A 37 -31.19 -7.57 21.08
CA PRO A 37 -31.89 -7.04 22.23
C PRO A 37 -31.82 -7.94 23.48
N ASN A 38 -31.16 -9.09 23.42
CA ASN A 38 -31.17 -10.04 24.53
C ASN A 38 -30.61 -9.39 25.83
N PRO A 39 -31.39 -9.36 26.93
CA PRO A 39 -31.01 -8.64 28.15
C PRO A 39 -29.78 -9.22 28.83
N VAL A 40 -29.43 -10.48 28.58
CA VAL A 40 -28.28 -11.16 29.21
C VAL A 40 -26.92 -10.53 28.87
N TYR A 41 -26.90 -9.67 27.84
CA TYR A 41 -25.72 -8.92 27.40
C TYR A 41 -25.54 -7.59 28.14
N ARG A 42 -26.58 -7.10 28.82
CA ARG A 42 -26.58 -5.74 29.43
C ARG A 42 -26.99 -5.77 30.91
N ASP A 43 -27.89 -6.68 31.28
CA ASP A 43 -28.44 -6.80 32.63
C ASP A 43 -27.81 -7.97 33.38
N ARG A 44 -27.12 -7.63 34.48
CA ARG A 44 -26.50 -8.60 35.40
C ARG A 44 -27.53 -9.50 36.07
N ALA A 45 -28.70 -8.98 36.41
CA ALA A 45 -29.74 -9.76 37.06
C ALA A 45 -30.30 -10.81 36.10
N ALA A 46 -30.57 -10.43 34.85
CA ALA A 46 -30.97 -11.35 33.80
C ALA A 46 -29.92 -12.44 33.54
N ALA A 47 -28.64 -12.08 33.46
CA ALA A 47 -27.56 -13.04 33.27
C ALA A 47 -27.44 -14.02 34.46
N ARG A 48 -27.53 -13.51 35.69
CA ARG A 48 -27.51 -14.33 36.92
C ARG A 48 -28.69 -15.27 37.05
N ALA A 49 -29.88 -14.85 36.61
CA ALA A 49 -31.07 -15.70 36.56
C ALA A 49 -30.86 -16.94 35.67
N LEU A 50 -29.94 -16.88 34.69
CA LEU A 50 -29.54 -18.00 33.84
C LEU A 50 -28.27 -18.72 34.33
N GLY A 51 -27.82 -18.42 35.55
CA GLY A 51 -26.66 -19.05 36.17
C GLY A 51 -25.30 -18.50 35.72
N HIS A 52 -25.26 -17.33 35.08
CA HIS A 52 -24.00 -16.66 34.74
C HIS A 52 -23.53 -15.75 35.89
N PRO A 53 -22.21 -15.64 36.16
CA PRO A 53 -21.70 -14.80 37.24
C PRO A 53 -21.91 -13.28 37.00
N ASP A 54 -21.84 -12.86 35.73
CA ASP A 54 -22.05 -11.51 35.23
C ASP A 54 -22.60 -11.61 33.79
N VAL A 55 -22.79 -10.47 33.10
CA VAL A 55 -23.23 -10.43 31.70
C VAL A 55 -22.32 -11.26 30.80
N VAL A 56 -22.93 -11.92 29.82
CA VAL A 56 -22.24 -12.76 28.84
C VAL A 56 -22.17 -12.03 27.50
N ALA A 57 -21.18 -12.37 26.68
CA ALA A 57 -21.04 -11.77 25.36
C ALA A 57 -21.98 -12.44 24.34
N PRO A 58 -22.50 -11.70 23.35
CA PRO A 58 -23.09 -12.31 22.16
C PRO A 58 -22.13 -13.34 21.53
N PRO A 59 -22.61 -14.45 20.94
CA PRO A 59 -21.73 -15.49 20.41
C PRO A 59 -20.66 -14.96 19.43
N THR A 60 -21.05 -14.03 18.55
CA THR A 60 -20.16 -13.41 17.57
C THR A 60 -19.18 -12.38 18.14
N PHE A 61 -19.27 -12.02 19.43
CA PHE A 61 -18.29 -11.15 20.10
C PHE A 61 -16.86 -11.71 19.99
N ALA A 62 -16.73 -13.03 19.86
CA ALA A 62 -15.46 -13.72 19.65
C ALA A 62 -14.69 -13.18 18.42
N VAL A 63 -15.36 -12.59 17.42
CA VAL A 63 -14.72 -11.97 16.26
C VAL A 63 -13.70 -10.90 16.65
N ARG A 64 -13.95 -10.14 17.73
CA ARG A 64 -13.04 -9.08 18.20
C ARG A 64 -11.68 -9.64 18.62
N LEU A 65 -11.66 -10.86 19.14
CA LEU A 65 -10.46 -11.57 19.58
C LEU A 65 -9.85 -12.33 18.40
N ALA A 66 -10.68 -13.01 17.62
CA ALA A 66 -10.26 -13.85 16.51
C ALA A 66 -9.59 -13.04 15.38
N ALA A 67 -10.22 -11.95 14.93
CA ALA A 67 -9.69 -11.09 13.87
C ALA A 67 -8.30 -10.52 14.20
N GLY A 68 -8.06 -10.22 15.49
CA GLY A 68 -6.76 -9.76 15.97
C GLY A 68 -5.64 -10.80 15.73
N ALA A 69 -5.93 -12.09 15.92
CA ALA A 69 -4.98 -13.17 15.72
C ALA A 69 -4.95 -13.71 14.28
N GLU A 70 -6.03 -13.53 13.50
CA GLU A 70 -6.11 -13.93 12.08
C GLU A 70 -5.18 -13.09 11.20
N LEU A 71 -5.22 -11.77 11.34
CA LEU A 71 -4.44 -10.86 10.48
C LEU A 71 -2.93 -11.16 10.48
N PRO A 72 -2.25 -11.35 11.64
CA PRO A 72 -0.83 -11.68 11.64
C PRO A 72 -0.51 -13.07 11.09
N VAL A 73 -1.47 -14.02 11.09
CA VAL A 73 -1.30 -15.32 10.44
C VAL A 73 -1.40 -15.15 8.93
N LEU A 74 -2.38 -14.39 8.45
CA LEU A 74 -2.59 -14.09 7.03
C LEU A 74 -1.43 -13.29 6.43
N ASN A 75 -0.90 -12.29 7.16
CA ASN A 75 0.26 -11.51 6.70
C ASN A 75 1.55 -12.32 6.57
N ARG A 76 1.65 -13.45 7.28
CA ARG A 76 2.80 -14.38 7.20
C ARG A 76 2.55 -15.53 6.23
N HIS A 77 1.49 -15.45 5.43
CA HIS A 77 1.08 -16.50 4.51
C HIS A 77 2.00 -16.58 3.28
N PRO A 78 2.46 -17.79 2.89
CA PRO A 78 3.44 -17.96 1.82
C PRO A 78 2.94 -17.60 0.41
N LEU A 79 1.62 -17.62 0.15
CA LEU A 79 1.09 -17.20 -1.16
C LEU A 79 0.89 -15.68 -1.26
N GLY A 80 1.27 -14.93 -0.22
CA GLY A 80 0.86 -13.54 -0.02
C GLY A 80 -0.62 -13.47 0.36
N TYR A 81 -1.01 -12.36 0.97
CA TYR A 81 -2.40 -12.07 1.31
C TYR A 81 -2.67 -10.59 1.00
N ASP A 82 -3.48 -10.35 -0.03
CA ASP A 82 -3.98 -9.03 -0.37
C ASP A 82 -5.29 -8.80 0.38
N TYR A 83 -5.25 -8.07 1.51
CA TYR A 83 -6.44 -7.75 2.31
C TYR A 83 -7.46 -6.94 1.51
N THR A 84 -7.02 -6.10 0.57
CA THR A 84 -7.93 -5.24 -0.21
C THR A 84 -8.82 -6.02 -1.17
N SER A 85 -8.45 -7.27 -1.47
CA SER A 85 -9.25 -8.20 -2.26
C SER A 85 -9.69 -9.44 -1.49
N ALA A 86 -9.52 -9.44 -0.18
CA ALA A 86 -9.94 -10.55 0.66
C ALA A 86 -11.47 -10.57 0.79
N THR A 87 -12.03 -11.76 0.61
CA THR A 87 -13.43 -12.07 0.84
C THR A 87 -13.51 -13.09 1.97
N HIS A 88 -14.19 -12.74 3.06
CA HIS A 88 -14.49 -13.65 4.14
C HIS A 88 -15.63 -14.58 3.69
N LEU A 89 -15.36 -15.88 3.54
CA LEU A 89 -16.32 -16.84 2.98
C LEU A 89 -17.20 -17.49 4.05
N SER A 90 -16.60 -17.93 5.14
CA SER A 90 -17.33 -18.57 6.25
C SER A 90 -16.64 -18.35 7.57
N GLN A 91 -17.45 -18.33 8.62
CA GLN A 91 -17.03 -18.17 10.00
C GLN A 91 -17.76 -19.20 10.86
N ASP A 92 -16.99 -20.05 11.54
CA ASP A 92 -17.50 -21.04 12.49
C ASP A 92 -16.99 -20.71 13.90
N TYR A 93 -17.87 -20.83 14.89
CA TYR A 93 -17.51 -20.67 16.31
C TYR A 93 -17.94 -21.89 17.10
N ARG A 94 -17.01 -22.47 17.85
CA ARG A 94 -17.25 -23.51 18.85
C ARG A 94 -16.96 -22.95 20.24
N HIS A 95 -17.99 -22.50 20.92
CA HIS A 95 -17.89 -22.00 22.29
C HIS A 95 -17.85 -23.16 23.28
N LEU A 96 -16.77 -23.27 24.04
CA LEU A 96 -16.61 -24.26 25.11
C LEU A 96 -17.26 -23.79 26.41
N ARG A 97 -17.26 -22.47 26.62
CA ARG A 97 -18.10 -21.76 27.58
C ARG A 97 -18.43 -20.36 27.05
N PRO A 98 -19.47 -19.69 27.55
CA PRO A 98 -19.73 -18.28 27.23
C PRO A 98 -18.52 -17.41 27.61
N ILE A 99 -18.21 -16.43 26.77
CA ILE A 99 -17.33 -15.30 27.10
C ILE A 99 -18.12 -14.39 28.05
N ARG A 100 -17.50 -13.91 29.13
CA ARG A 100 -18.17 -13.17 30.19
C ARG A 100 -17.44 -11.87 30.51
N ALA A 101 -18.15 -10.90 31.06
CA ALA A 101 -17.50 -9.75 31.67
C ALA A 101 -16.53 -10.21 32.78
N GLY A 102 -15.34 -9.63 32.81
CA GLY A 102 -14.24 -10.00 33.70
C GLY A 102 -13.28 -11.06 33.14
N ASP A 103 -13.62 -11.72 32.03
CA ASP A 103 -12.68 -12.60 31.35
C ASP A 103 -11.45 -11.82 30.87
N VAL A 104 -10.27 -12.44 30.99
CA VAL A 104 -9.03 -11.93 30.38
C VAL A 104 -8.51 -13.00 29.44
N LEU A 105 -8.60 -12.70 28.15
CA LEU A 105 -8.50 -13.69 27.09
C LEU A 105 -7.28 -13.45 26.19
N THR A 106 -6.66 -14.53 25.76
CA THR A 106 -5.59 -14.52 24.76
C THR A 106 -6.05 -15.30 23.54
N ALA A 107 -5.91 -14.74 22.35
CA ALA A 107 -6.27 -15.38 21.10
C ALA A 107 -5.01 -15.89 20.40
N ARG A 108 -4.98 -17.17 20.02
CA ARG A 108 -3.88 -17.78 19.28
C ARG A 108 -4.37 -18.34 17.96
N GLY A 109 -4.01 -17.69 16.87
CA GLY A 109 -4.28 -18.09 15.50
C GLY A 109 -3.26 -19.10 14.97
N ARG A 110 -3.72 -19.99 14.10
CA ARG A 110 -2.93 -20.98 13.36
C ARG A 110 -3.46 -21.11 11.94
N LEU A 111 -2.55 -21.14 10.97
CA LEU A 111 -2.86 -21.53 9.60
C LEU A 111 -3.13 -23.04 9.53
N VAL A 112 -4.38 -23.42 9.23
CA VAL A 112 -4.81 -24.83 9.11
C VAL A 112 -4.63 -25.33 7.69
N GLU A 113 -5.07 -24.55 6.70
CA GLU A 113 -5.06 -24.93 5.30
C GLU A 113 -4.76 -23.69 4.44
N ALA A 114 -3.98 -23.90 3.38
CA ALA A 114 -3.73 -22.92 2.34
C ALA A 114 -3.69 -23.63 1.00
N ARG A 115 -4.53 -23.21 0.06
CA ARG A 115 -4.53 -23.76 -1.30
C ARG A 115 -4.88 -22.72 -2.34
N GLU A 116 -4.45 -22.95 -3.57
CA GLU A 116 -4.88 -22.12 -4.69
C GLU A 116 -6.38 -22.30 -4.97
N ALA A 117 -7.06 -21.20 -5.23
CA ALA A 117 -8.47 -21.18 -5.66
C ALA A 117 -8.79 -19.85 -6.33
N LEU A 118 -9.59 -19.88 -7.42
CA LEU A 118 -10.18 -18.69 -8.06
C LEU A 118 -9.17 -17.55 -8.38
N GLY A 119 -7.96 -17.91 -8.84
CA GLY A 119 -6.91 -16.94 -9.17
C GLY A 119 -6.25 -16.29 -7.95
N GLY A 120 -6.43 -16.89 -6.77
CA GLY A 120 -5.89 -16.46 -5.49
C GLY A 120 -5.54 -17.62 -4.57
N GLY A 121 -5.62 -17.38 -3.27
CA GLY A 121 -5.48 -18.38 -2.22
C GLY A 121 -6.74 -18.46 -1.36
N LEU A 122 -7.25 -19.68 -1.17
CA LEU A 122 -8.19 -19.98 -0.10
C LEU A 122 -7.41 -20.41 1.13
N VAL A 123 -7.63 -19.68 2.23
CA VAL A 123 -6.93 -19.86 3.50
C VAL A 123 -7.94 -20.21 4.59
N THR A 124 -7.63 -21.23 5.38
CA THR A 124 -8.36 -21.57 6.60
C THR A 124 -7.49 -21.23 7.81
N VAL A 125 -7.98 -20.32 8.65
CA VAL A 125 -7.32 -19.95 9.91
C VAL A 125 -8.18 -20.43 11.07
N GLU A 126 -7.56 -21.10 12.03
CA GLU A 126 -8.20 -21.45 13.29
C GLU A 126 -7.61 -20.58 14.40
N VAL A 127 -8.46 -20.00 15.23
CA VAL A 127 -8.05 -19.25 16.43
C VAL A 127 -8.60 -19.94 17.66
N THR A 128 -7.72 -20.31 18.57
CA THR A 128 -8.10 -20.75 19.91
C THR A 128 -7.98 -19.59 20.89
N VAL A 129 -9.08 -19.27 21.56
CA VAL A 129 -9.15 -18.25 22.61
C VAL A 129 -9.07 -18.94 23.96
N THR A 130 -8.11 -18.56 24.79
CA THR A 130 -7.89 -19.13 26.14
C THR A 130 -8.02 -18.06 27.22
N ASP A 131 -8.43 -18.45 28.41
CA ASP A 131 -8.40 -17.58 29.60
C ASP A 131 -7.02 -17.57 30.29
N ARG A 132 -6.91 -16.84 31.41
CA ARG A 132 -5.67 -16.74 32.21
C ARG A 132 -5.15 -18.07 32.73
N ALA A 133 -6.02 -19.08 32.91
CA ALA A 133 -5.61 -20.40 33.34
C ALA A 133 -5.15 -21.28 32.16
N GLY A 134 -5.16 -20.75 30.94
CA GLY A 134 -4.86 -21.49 29.72
C GLY A 134 -6.01 -22.38 29.24
N SER A 135 -7.19 -22.30 29.87
CA SER A 135 -8.35 -23.10 29.47
C SER A 135 -8.98 -22.50 28.20
N ALA A 136 -9.28 -23.34 27.22
CA ALA A 136 -9.91 -22.91 25.98
C ALA A 136 -11.36 -22.47 26.25
N VAL A 137 -11.71 -21.28 25.75
CA VAL A 137 -13.02 -20.64 25.90
C VAL A 137 -13.82 -20.73 24.61
N THR A 138 -13.17 -20.48 23.47
CA THR A 138 -13.80 -20.52 22.15
C THR A 138 -12.76 -20.90 21.11
N VAL A 139 -13.17 -21.72 20.14
CA VAL A 139 -12.40 -21.97 18.92
C VAL A 139 -13.15 -21.34 17.75
N SER A 140 -12.46 -20.51 16.98
CA SER A 140 -12.95 -19.83 15.78
C SER A 140 -12.28 -20.45 14.57
N THR A 141 -13.03 -20.70 13.49
CA THR A 141 -12.46 -21.11 12.21
C THR A 141 -12.99 -20.19 11.12
N ALA A 142 -12.08 -19.49 10.44
CA ALA A 142 -12.39 -18.58 9.35
C ALA A 142 -11.86 -19.14 8.03
N ARG A 143 -12.67 -19.07 6.96
CA ARG A 143 -12.25 -19.37 5.60
C ARG A 143 -12.25 -18.08 4.79
N ILE A 144 -11.09 -17.70 4.27
CA ILE A 144 -10.87 -16.42 3.61
C ILE A 144 -10.26 -16.66 2.24
N LEU A 145 -10.86 -16.08 1.21
CA LEU A 145 -10.32 -16.09 -0.14
C LEU A 145 -9.67 -14.73 -0.40
N SER A 146 -8.40 -14.71 -0.79
CA SER A 146 -7.72 -13.49 -1.23
C SER A 146 -7.10 -13.71 -2.60
N ARG A 147 -7.09 -12.69 -3.46
CA ARG A 147 -6.38 -12.80 -4.74
C ARG A 147 -4.87 -12.76 -4.49
N ARG A 148 -4.10 -13.43 -5.35
CA ARG A 148 -2.65 -13.29 -5.29
C ARG A 148 -2.27 -11.83 -5.56
N PRO A 149 -1.26 -11.29 -4.85
CA PRO A 149 -0.56 -10.10 -5.33
C PRO A 149 -0.11 -10.32 -6.77
N LEU A 150 -0.19 -9.28 -7.61
CA LEU A 150 0.20 -9.42 -9.01
C LEU A 150 1.72 -9.67 -9.07
N ALA A 151 2.15 -10.66 -9.85
CA ALA A 151 3.57 -10.88 -10.06
C ALA A 151 4.20 -9.65 -10.73
N GLY A 152 5.40 -9.24 -10.28
CA GLY A 152 6.05 -8.04 -10.80
C GLY A 152 6.24 -8.05 -12.32
N GLU A 153 6.52 -9.21 -12.91
CA GLU A 153 6.63 -9.38 -14.36
C GLU A 153 5.30 -9.13 -15.09
N ALA A 154 4.17 -9.59 -14.53
CA ALA A 154 2.85 -9.34 -15.09
C ALA A 154 2.48 -7.84 -15.01
N VAL A 155 2.85 -7.18 -13.91
CA VAL A 155 2.67 -5.72 -13.77
C VAL A 155 3.55 -4.96 -14.76
N ARG A 156 4.80 -5.39 -14.98
CA ARG A 156 5.69 -4.82 -16.00
C ARG A 156 5.10 -4.97 -17.39
N ALA A 157 4.54 -6.14 -17.72
CA ALA A 157 3.87 -6.37 -18.99
C ALA A 157 2.66 -5.46 -19.18
N ALA A 158 1.82 -5.28 -18.15
CA ALA A 158 0.69 -4.35 -18.18
C ALA A 158 1.13 -2.89 -18.37
N LEU A 159 2.24 -2.48 -17.75
CA LEU A 159 2.83 -1.15 -17.96
C LEU A 159 3.32 -0.98 -19.41
N ALA A 160 3.98 -2.00 -19.97
CA ALA A 160 4.41 -1.99 -21.36
C ALA A 160 3.23 -1.90 -22.33
N GLU A 161 2.13 -2.61 -22.05
CA GLU A 161 0.89 -2.52 -22.82
C GLU A 161 0.30 -1.11 -22.79
N LEU A 162 0.18 -0.49 -21.61
CA LEU A 162 -0.28 0.90 -21.46
C LEU A 162 0.56 1.86 -22.30
N ILE A 163 1.89 1.78 -22.19
CA ILE A 163 2.81 2.66 -22.94
C ILE A 163 2.72 2.41 -24.46
N GLY A 164 2.46 1.16 -24.86
CA GLY A 164 2.35 0.74 -26.25
C GLY A 164 1.09 1.24 -26.97
N ARG A 165 0.05 1.65 -26.23
CA ARG A 165 -1.22 2.11 -26.84
C ARG A 165 -1.02 3.30 -27.77
N GLU A 166 -1.83 3.37 -28.83
CA GLU A 166 -1.73 4.43 -29.83
C GLU A 166 -2.02 5.82 -29.22
N ASP A 167 -3.01 5.88 -28.35
CA ASP A 167 -3.46 7.05 -27.61
C ASP A 167 -2.54 7.46 -26.44
N PHE A 168 -1.50 6.66 -26.16
CA PHE A 168 -0.50 7.01 -25.16
C PHE A 168 0.43 8.11 -25.70
N VAL A 169 0.34 9.29 -25.09
CA VAL A 169 0.96 10.54 -25.54
C VAL A 169 2.43 10.72 -25.14
N CYS A 170 2.90 10.04 -24.09
CA CYS A 170 4.24 10.26 -23.55
C CYS A 170 5.33 9.61 -24.43
N LEU A 171 5.91 10.41 -25.32
CA LEU A 171 6.97 9.98 -26.23
C LEU A 171 8.24 9.52 -25.50
N GLY A 172 8.56 10.10 -24.33
CA GLY A 172 9.69 9.69 -23.52
C GLY A 172 9.57 8.26 -23.01
N ALA A 173 8.41 7.91 -22.45
CA ALA A 173 8.13 6.55 -21.99
C ALA A 173 8.07 5.55 -23.16
N LYS A 174 7.50 5.91 -24.32
CA LYS A 174 7.57 5.08 -25.54
C LYS A 174 9.02 4.83 -26.00
N ALA A 175 9.86 5.87 -25.94
CA ALA A 175 11.27 5.77 -26.29
C ALA A 175 12.07 4.91 -25.30
N ALA A 176 11.74 4.97 -24.00
CA ALA A 176 12.31 4.15 -22.94
C ALA A 176 11.93 2.68 -23.11
N LEU A 177 10.65 2.39 -23.35
CA LEU A 177 10.15 1.03 -23.58
C LEU A 177 10.83 0.38 -24.78
N ARG A 178 10.86 1.07 -25.93
CA ARG A 178 11.49 0.55 -27.15
C ARG A 178 12.98 0.24 -26.99
N ARG A 179 13.67 0.91 -26.07
CA ARG A 179 15.12 0.73 -25.81
C ARG A 179 15.40 -0.19 -24.62
N ASP A 180 14.37 -0.78 -24.03
CA ASP A 180 14.45 -1.56 -22.78
C ASP A 180 15.18 -0.82 -21.65
N ARG A 181 14.80 0.47 -21.46
CA ARG A 181 15.38 1.37 -20.44
C ARG A 181 14.37 1.73 -19.34
N ILE A 182 13.43 0.84 -19.08
CA ILE A 182 12.49 0.96 -17.96
C ILE A 182 12.88 -0.06 -16.90
N THR A 183 13.48 0.42 -15.81
CA THR A 183 13.69 -0.38 -14.61
C THR A 183 12.41 -0.35 -13.78
N HIS A 184 11.88 -1.52 -13.42
CA HIS A 184 10.60 -1.65 -12.76
C HIS A 184 10.73 -2.43 -11.46
N ARG A 185 10.09 -1.92 -10.41
CA ARG A 185 9.87 -2.63 -9.16
C ARG A 185 8.38 -2.70 -8.89
N HIS A 186 7.90 -3.86 -8.44
CA HIS A 186 6.56 -4.04 -7.92
C HIS A 186 6.55 -4.48 -6.46
N GLY A 187 5.53 -4.03 -5.72
CA GLY A 187 5.08 -4.67 -4.49
C GLY A 187 5.13 -3.76 -3.26
N GLY A 188 4.32 -4.12 -2.28
CA GLY A 188 4.24 -3.48 -0.98
C GLY A 188 3.25 -2.32 -0.94
N GLU A 189 2.83 -2.01 0.28
CA GLU A 189 1.98 -0.85 0.56
C GLU A 189 2.82 0.44 0.53
N PRO A 190 2.36 1.52 -0.14
CA PRO A 190 3.06 2.81 -0.10
C PRO A 190 3.35 3.27 1.33
N ALA A 191 4.53 3.83 1.53
CA ALA A 191 5.04 4.31 2.82
C ALA A 191 5.24 3.25 3.92
N SER A 192 5.01 1.97 3.65
CA SER A 192 5.41 0.91 4.60
C SER A 192 6.96 0.84 4.71
N PRO A 193 7.53 0.54 5.90
CA PRO A 193 8.99 0.47 6.08
C PRO A 193 9.67 -0.50 5.11
N GLU A 194 9.04 -1.64 4.83
CA GLU A 194 9.54 -2.60 3.86
C GLU A 194 9.52 -2.06 2.43
N ALA A 195 8.43 -1.43 2.00
CA ALA A 195 8.34 -0.85 0.66
C ALA A 195 9.35 0.27 0.46
N VAL A 196 9.56 1.13 1.47
CA VAL A 196 10.56 2.23 1.46
C VAL A 196 11.97 1.66 1.25
N ARG A 197 12.40 0.72 2.11
CA ARG A 197 13.73 0.10 2.02
C ARG A 197 13.96 -0.53 0.65
N THR A 198 13.04 -1.39 0.21
CA THR A 198 13.15 -2.11 -1.06
C THR A 198 13.07 -1.19 -2.29
N ASN A 199 12.32 -0.09 -2.22
CA ASN A 199 12.29 0.94 -3.26
C ASN A 199 13.60 1.71 -3.35
N LEU A 200 14.19 2.09 -2.22
CA LEU A 200 15.47 2.79 -2.18
C LEU A 200 16.60 1.89 -2.71
N ASP A 201 16.64 0.62 -2.31
CA ASP A 201 17.62 -0.34 -2.83
C ASP A 201 17.53 -0.47 -4.36
N ALA A 202 16.31 -0.65 -4.89
CA ALA A 202 16.08 -0.76 -6.33
C ALA A 202 16.40 0.55 -7.09
N LEU A 203 16.08 1.70 -6.50
CA LEU A 203 16.40 3.01 -7.08
C LEU A 203 17.93 3.25 -7.09
N ARG A 204 18.65 2.82 -6.05
CA ARG A 204 20.12 2.85 -6.02
C ARG A 204 20.71 2.01 -7.14
N THR A 205 20.25 0.76 -7.31
CA THR A 205 20.70 -0.10 -8.41
C THR A 205 20.41 0.51 -9.80
N PHE A 206 19.28 1.21 -9.95
CA PHE A 206 19.01 1.98 -11.15
C PHE A 206 20.05 3.09 -11.37
N LEU A 207 20.38 3.86 -10.33
CA LEU A 207 21.36 4.94 -10.40
C LEU A 207 22.78 4.45 -10.67
N ASP A 208 23.18 3.30 -10.13
CA ASP A 208 24.51 2.69 -10.34
C ASP A 208 24.79 2.39 -11.83
N SER A 209 23.73 2.20 -12.63
CA SER A 209 23.81 1.94 -14.07
C SER A 209 23.30 3.10 -14.94
N PHE A 210 22.94 4.24 -14.32
CA PHE A 210 22.35 5.37 -15.01
C PHE A 210 23.43 6.33 -15.55
N GLU A 211 23.48 6.44 -16.88
CA GLU A 211 24.34 7.41 -17.56
C GLU A 211 23.48 8.43 -18.33
N PRO A 212 23.48 9.72 -17.95
CA PRO A 212 22.74 10.73 -18.68
C PRO A 212 23.43 11.02 -20.03
N GLY A 213 22.63 11.07 -21.11
CA GLY A 213 23.17 11.35 -22.45
C GLY A 213 22.12 11.93 -23.41
N ALA A 214 22.58 12.43 -24.55
CA ALA A 214 21.74 13.11 -25.55
C ALA A 214 20.66 12.22 -26.19
N GLN A 215 20.67 10.92 -25.91
CA GLN A 215 19.65 9.95 -26.33
C GLN A 215 19.11 9.12 -25.15
N SER A 216 19.40 9.49 -23.90
CA SER A 216 18.97 8.71 -22.75
C SER A 216 17.47 8.92 -22.53
N PHE A 217 16.74 7.81 -22.51
CA PHE A 217 15.33 7.75 -22.14
C PHE A 217 15.21 6.62 -21.14
N SER A 218 15.72 6.86 -19.94
CA SER A 218 15.64 5.91 -18.83
C SER A 218 14.64 6.41 -17.79
N SER A 219 13.86 5.48 -17.24
CA SER A 219 12.90 5.75 -16.17
C SER A 219 12.95 4.60 -15.16
N PHE A 220 12.85 4.96 -13.88
CA PHE A 220 12.62 3.99 -12.82
C PHE A 220 11.14 4.02 -12.42
N VAL A 221 10.49 2.86 -12.34
CA VAL A 221 9.05 2.77 -12.07
C VAL A 221 8.80 1.92 -10.84
N MET A 222 8.25 2.53 -9.80
CA MET A 222 7.71 1.84 -8.63
C MET A 222 6.22 1.62 -8.86
N THR A 223 5.75 0.39 -8.70
CA THR A 223 4.32 0.06 -8.69
C THR A 223 3.96 -0.60 -7.37
N PHE A 224 2.79 -0.29 -6.85
CA PHE A 224 2.34 -0.78 -5.55
C PHE A 224 1.14 -1.69 -5.69
N ASP A 225 0.79 -2.37 -4.60
CA ASP A 225 -0.42 -3.16 -4.51
C ASP A 225 -1.66 -2.26 -4.65
N ARG A 226 -2.83 -2.86 -4.91
CA ARG A 226 -4.06 -2.10 -5.12
C ARG A 226 -4.41 -1.28 -3.90
N LEU A 227 -4.83 -0.03 -4.13
CA LEU A 227 -5.39 0.82 -3.10
C LEU A 227 -6.92 0.65 -3.07
N PRO A 228 -7.55 0.68 -1.89
CA PRO A 228 -9.00 0.55 -1.74
C PRO A 228 -9.75 1.77 -2.33
N ASP A 229 -9.15 2.96 -2.26
CA ASP A 229 -9.63 4.17 -2.93
C ASP A 229 -8.56 4.70 -3.89
N THR A 230 -8.99 5.08 -5.09
CA THR A 230 -8.12 5.59 -6.16
C THR A 230 -8.52 6.99 -6.62
N SER A 231 -9.30 7.73 -5.83
CA SER A 231 -9.54 9.16 -6.06
C SER A 231 -8.22 9.93 -6.17
N GLU A 232 -8.20 11.00 -6.97
CA GLU A 232 -6.97 11.79 -7.16
C GLU A 232 -6.46 12.40 -5.85
N GLN A 233 -7.37 12.73 -4.92
CA GLN A 233 -7.00 13.29 -3.62
C GLN A 233 -6.35 12.24 -2.71
N THR A 234 -6.94 11.04 -2.59
CA THR A 234 -6.37 9.95 -1.80
C THR A 234 -5.04 9.47 -2.39
N PHE A 235 -4.94 9.42 -3.72
CA PHE A 235 -3.70 9.08 -4.39
C PHE A 235 -2.62 10.16 -4.13
N GLU A 236 -2.93 11.45 -4.24
CA GLU A 236 -1.98 12.53 -3.94
C GLU A 236 -1.41 12.44 -2.52
N GLN A 237 -2.26 12.23 -1.52
CA GLN A 237 -1.82 12.04 -0.13
C GLN A 237 -0.89 10.83 0.00
N THR A 238 -1.18 9.75 -0.72
CA THR A 238 -0.39 8.52 -0.73
C THR A 238 0.98 8.72 -1.38
N VAL A 239 1.02 9.43 -2.53
CA VAL A 239 2.27 9.81 -3.20
C VAL A 239 3.16 10.59 -2.25
N TRP A 240 2.66 11.67 -1.65
CA TRP A 240 3.47 12.51 -0.79
C TRP A 240 3.92 11.83 0.49
N ARG A 241 3.07 11.00 1.11
CA ARG A 241 3.45 10.18 2.26
C ARG A 241 4.61 9.25 1.91
N HIS A 242 4.56 8.61 0.75
CA HIS A 242 5.63 7.73 0.32
C HIS A 242 6.92 8.48 -0.03
N LEU A 243 6.84 9.60 -0.76
CA LEU A 243 8.00 10.44 -1.09
C LEU A 243 8.67 11.01 0.17
N GLN A 244 7.89 11.43 1.16
CA GLN A 244 8.42 11.85 2.46
C GLN A 244 9.15 10.69 3.16
N ALA A 245 8.58 9.49 3.16
CA ALA A 245 9.19 8.33 3.80
C ALA A 245 10.50 7.88 3.10
N LEU A 246 10.56 7.96 1.77
CA LEU A 246 11.80 7.75 1.01
C LEU A 246 12.86 8.79 1.41
N HIS A 247 12.49 10.07 1.45
CA HIS A 247 13.40 11.16 1.82
C HIS A 247 13.89 11.07 3.27
N ASP A 248 13.00 10.75 4.22
CA ASP A 248 13.34 10.64 5.64
C ASP A 248 14.35 9.51 5.92
N GLU A 249 14.35 8.46 5.08
CA GLU A 249 15.34 7.39 5.15
C GLU A 249 16.63 7.76 4.39
N ASP A 250 16.53 8.29 3.17
CA ASP A 250 17.67 8.69 2.34
C ASP A 250 18.52 9.80 2.99
N SER A 251 17.88 10.80 3.56
CA SER A 251 18.52 11.98 4.16
C SER A 251 19.39 11.68 5.39
N ARG A 252 19.30 10.48 5.94
CA ARG A 252 20.21 9.99 7.00
C ARG A 252 21.63 9.74 6.49
N HIS A 253 21.77 9.53 5.19
CA HIS A 253 23.03 9.10 4.56
C HIS A 253 23.44 9.97 3.39
N HIS A 254 22.48 10.66 2.75
CA HIS A 254 22.72 11.43 1.54
C HIS A 254 22.23 12.87 1.69
N PRO A 255 23.06 13.87 1.34
CA PRO A 255 22.61 15.25 1.32
C PRO A 255 21.65 15.49 0.16
N TRP A 256 20.84 16.54 0.28
CA TRP A 256 20.10 17.07 -0.85
C TRP A 256 21.05 17.50 -1.97
N THR A 257 20.66 17.33 -3.22
CA THR A 257 21.46 17.73 -4.38
C THR A 257 21.81 19.22 -4.37
N GLY A 258 23.04 19.59 -4.72
CA GLY A 258 23.43 21.01 -4.82
C GLY A 258 22.87 21.73 -6.06
N LEU A 259 22.18 21.00 -6.94
CA LEU A 259 21.71 21.50 -8.23
C LEU A 259 20.29 22.11 -8.19
N TYR A 260 19.47 21.69 -7.23
CA TYR A 260 18.05 22.06 -7.12
C TYR A 260 17.72 22.42 -5.67
N ASP A 261 16.69 23.24 -5.49
CA ASP A 261 16.27 23.70 -4.17
C ASP A 261 15.48 22.60 -3.44
N SER A 262 15.57 22.57 -2.10
CA SER A 262 14.84 21.61 -1.26
C SER A 262 13.46 22.08 -0.84
N ASP A 263 13.18 23.38 -0.96
CA ASP A 263 11.88 23.98 -0.68
C ASP A 263 10.90 23.66 -1.82
N PRO A 264 9.79 22.92 -1.57
CA PRO A 264 8.80 22.61 -2.60
C PRO A 264 8.02 23.82 -3.12
N ALA A 265 8.11 24.99 -2.49
CA ALA A 265 7.60 26.25 -3.01
C ALA A 265 8.57 26.95 -3.96
N SER A 266 9.82 26.48 -4.06
CA SER A 266 10.81 27.07 -4.97
C SER A 266 10.50 26.71 -6.44
N PRO A 267 10.66 27.66 -7.38
CA PRO A 267 10.59 27.36 -8.81
C PRO A 267 11.74 26.51 -9.35
N ARG A 268 12.74 26.22 -8.52
CA ARG A 268 13.81 25.26 -8.83
C ARG A 268 13.77 24.03 -7.93
N PHE A 269 12.63 23.74 -7.32
CA PHE A 269 12.45 22.49 -6.58
C PHE A 269 12.55 21.28 -7.50
N ALA A 270 13.27 20.27 -7.04
CA ALA A 270 13.19 18.92 -7.58
C ALA A 270 13.46 17.92 -6.46
N LEU A 271 12.65 16.86 -6.34
CA LEU A 271 12.87 15.84 -5.33
C LEU A 271 14.27 15.23 -5.47
N SER A 272 15.06 15.28 -4.40
CA SER A 272 16.38 14.67 -4.34
C SER A 272 16.32 13.36 -3.57
N LEU A 273 16.85 12.29 -4.16
CA LEU A 273 17.15 11.02 -3.47
C LEU A 273 18.55 10.58 -3.89
N PHE A 274 19.38 10.11 -2.96
CA PHE A 274 20.79 9.78 -3.21
C PHE A 274 21.60 10.97 -3.79
N GLY A 275 21.24 12.21 -3.42
CA GLY A 275 21.81 13.43 -4.01
C GLY A 275 21.47 13.65 -5.49
N HIS A 276 20.52 12.88 -6.03
CA HIS A 276 20.12 12.88 -7.44
C HIS A 276 18.73 13.52 -7.63
N PRO A 277 18.57 14.52 -8.52
CA PRO A 277 17.29 15.19 -8.72
C PRO A 277 16.35 14.43 -9.68
N PHE A 278 15.10 14.24 -9.25
CA PHE A 278 14.06 13.54 -9.99
C PHE A 278 12.82 14.39 -10.24
N PHE A 279 12.24 14.21 -11.42
CA PHE A 279 10.86 14.54 -11.73
C PHE A 279 10.00 13.28 -11.56
N VAL A 280 8.99 13.35 -10.70
CA VAL A 280 8.12 12.22 -10.39
C VAL A 280 6.79 12.33 -11.14
N VAL A 281 6.30 11.21 -11.68
CA VAL A 281 4.98 11.11 -12.31
C VAL A 281 4.17 10.01 -11.64
N GLY A 282 3.03 10.39 -11.07
CA GLY A 282 2.04 9.49 -10.51
C GLY A 282 1.07 8.95 -11.56
N LEU A 283 0.76 7.65 -11.45
CA LEU A 283 -0.27 6.95 -12.21
C LEU A 283 -1.20 6.20 -11.26
N HIS A 284 -2.50 6.19 -11.52
CA HIS A 284 -3.48 5.44 -10.74
C HIS A 284 -4.79 5.20 -11.52
N PRO A 285 -5.63 4.24 -11.10
CA PRO A 285 -6.85 3.89 -11.84
C PRO A 285 -7.87 5.02 -11.97
N GLY A 286 -7.94 5.89 -10.95
CA GLY A 286 -8.87 7.03 -10.92
C GLY A 286 -8.35 8.30 -11.58
N ALA A 287 -7.22 8.26 -12.30
CA ALA A 287 -6.66 9.46 -12.91
C ALA A 287 -7.61 10.07 -13.95
N SER A 288 -7.82 11.39 -13.85
CA SER A 288 -8.59 12.17 -14.84
C SER A 288 -7.94 12.12 -16.22
N ARG A 289 -6.60 12.10 -16.28
CA ARG A 289 -5.83 12.03 -17.52
C ARG A 289 -5.65 10.57 -17.99
N PRO A 290 -6.07 10.22 -19.22
CA PRO A 290 -5.92 8.86 -19.75
C PRO A 290 -4.48 8.35 -19.74
N SER A 291 -3.50 9.22 -20.04
CA SER A 291 -2.07 8.86 -20.02
C SER A 291 -1.51 8.54 -18.63
N ARG A 292 -2.23 8.88 -17.56
CA ARG A 292 -1.90 8.54 -16.16
C ARG A 292 -2.79 7.44 -15.59
N ARG A 293 -3.74 6.91 -16.37
CA ARG A 293 -4.69 5.88 -15.93
C ARG A 293 -4.08 4.49 -16.06
N PHE A 294 -3.38 4.06 -15.01
CA PHE A 294 -2.82 2.71 -14.90
C PHE A 294 -3.63 1.87 -13.90
N ALA A 295 -3.69 0.56 -14.11
CA ALA A 295 -4.51 -0.35 -13.30
C ALA A 295 -4.06 -0.45 -11.82
N LEU A 296 -2.85 0.03 -11.52
CA LEU A 296 -2.27 0.07 -10.18
C LEU A 296 -1.71 1.47 -9.88
N PRO A 297 -1.61 1.85 -8.59
CA PRO A 297 -0.79 2.99 -8.20
C PRO A 297 0.67 2.81 -8.64
N ALA A 298 1.25 3.84 -9.23
CA ALA A 298 2.64 3.85 -9.65
C ALA A 298 3.29 5.23 -9.53
N LEU A 299 4.60 5.23 -9.29
CA LEU A 299 5.46 6.40 -9.33
C LEU A 299 6.59 6.16 -10.32
N VAL A 300 6.71 7.06 -11.30
CA VAL A 300 7.77 7.04 -12.30
C VAL A 300 8.76 8.15 -11.97
N PHE A 301 10.00 7.77 -11.73
CA PHE A 301 11.13 8.64 -11.44
C PHE A 301 11.92 8.87 -12.73
N ASN A 302 11.99 10.13 -13.16
CA ASN A 302 12.77 10.55 -14.31
C ASN A 302 13.88 11.50 -13.83
N SER A 303 15.11 11.22 -14.26
CA SER A 303 16.27 12.04 -13.90
C SER A 303 16.21 13.42 -14.54
N HIS A 304 16.33 14.48 -13.74
CA HIS A 304 16.51 15.84 -14.26
C HIS A 304 17.82 16.00 -15.03
N LEU A 305 18.86 15.25 -14.69
CA LEU A 305 20.13 15.26 -15.42
C LEU A 305 19.95 14.75 -16.86
N GLN A 306 19.07 13.77 -17.08
CA GLN A 306 18.70 13.32 -18.43
C GLN A 306 17.95 14.39 -19.21
N PHE A 307 17.00 15.10 -18.59
CA PHE A 307 16.30 16.19 -19.27
C PHE A 307 17.24 17.30 -19.72
N ASN A 308 18.21 17.64 -18.87
CA ASN A 308 19.26 18.60 -19.20
C ASN A 308 20.15 18.11 -20.35
N ALA A 309 20.55 16.83 -20.34
CA ALA A 309 21.37 16.24 -21.39
C ALA A 309 20.67 16.14 -22.76
N LEU A 310 19.34 15.95 -22.78
CA LEU A 310 18.54 15.91 -24.02
C LEU A 310 18.45 17.28 -24.73
N GLY A 311 18.64 18.39 -24.01
CA GLY A 311 18.68 19.75 -24.56
C GLY A 311 17.55 20.07 -25.54
N ARG A 312 17.89 20.46 -26.78
CA ARG A 312 16.92 20.84 -27.84
C ARG A 312 15.95 19.71 -28.23
N THR A 313 16.35 18.45 -28.06
CA THR A 313 15.49 17.28 -28.35
C THR A 313 14.31 17.22 -27.39
N PHE A 314 14.53 17.56 -26.12
CA PHE A 314 13.49 17.61 -25.11
C PHE A 314 12.40 18.66 -25.45
N PHE A 315 12.80 19.87 -25.86
CA PHE A 315 11.84 20.91 -26.27
C PHE A 315 10.98 20.51 -27.47
N LYS A 316 11.59 19.89 -28.49
CA LYS A 316 10.85 19.37 -29.66
C LYS A 316 9.86 18.28 -29.25
N MET A 317 10.28 17.38 -28.37
CA MET A 317 9.43 16.31 -27.85
C MET A 317 8.25 16.88 -27.06
N ARG A 318 8.48 17.85 -26.16
CA ARG A 318 7.44 18.51 -25.37
C ARG A 318 6.39 19.17 -26.25
N LYS A 319 6.80 19.86 -27.33
CA LYS A 319 5.85 20.45 -28.29
C LYS A 319 4.95 19.39 -28.91
N LYS A 320 5.53 18.27 -29.39
CA LYS A 320 4.76 17.16 -29.96
C LYS A 320 3.84 16.47 -28.95
N ILE A 321 4.27 16.32 -27.69
CA ILE A 321 3.42 15.74 -26.64
C ILE A 321 2.21 16.64 -26.41
N ARG A 322 2.40 17.97 -26.34
CA ARG A 322 1.28 18.92 -26.17
C ARG A 322 0.28 18.87 -27.32
N GLU A 323 0.75 18.85 -28.56
CA GLU A 323 -0.10 18.70 -29.75
C GLU A 323 -0.94 17.41 -29.70
N ARG A 324 -0.34 16.30 -29.23
CA ARG A 324 -1.05 15.03 -29.04
C ARG A 324 -2.03 15.07 -27.88
N ASP A 325 -1.69 15.70 -26.75
CA ASP A 325 -2.59 15.87 -25.61
C ASP A 325 -3.84 16.67 -26.00
N ASP A 326 -3.67 17.78 -26.71
CA ASP A 326 -4.79 18.59 -27.19
C ASP A 326 -5.69 17.79 -28.14
N THR A 327 -5.07 17.01 -29.05
CA THR A 327 -5.81 16.22 -30.04
C THR A 327 -6.54 15.02 -29.42
N LEU A 328 -5.90 14.28 -28.52
CA LEU A 328 -6.39 13.00 -28.02
C LEU A 328 -7.14 13.13 -26.69
N HIS A 329 -6.75 14.08 -25.84
CA HIS A 329 -7.28 14.24 -24.48
C HIS A 329 -7.96 15.59 -24.26
N GLY A 330 -8.10 16.42 -25.30
CA GLY A 330 -8.86 17.67 -25.29
C GLY A 330 -8.21 18.85 -24.57
N SER A 331 -7.05 18.66 -23.93
CA SER A 331 -6.25 19.74 -23.34
C SER A 331 -4.82 19.32 -23.01
N ALA A 332 -3.87 20.23 -23.25
CA ALA A 332 -2.47 20.07 -22.89
C ALA A 332 -2.30 19.78 -21.39
N ASN A 333 -1.45 18.82 -21.06
CA ASN A 333 -1.09 18.53 -19.67
C ASN A 333 -0.39 19.73 -19.00
N PRO A 334 -0.91 20.26 -17.87
CA PRO A 334 -0.32 21.39 -17.16
C PRO A 334 1.09 21.15 -16.67
N SER A 335 1.46 19.89 -16.41
CA SER A 335 2.86 19.50 -16.13
C SER A 335 3.82 19.78 -17.28
N LEU A 336 3.29 20.09 -18.47
CA LEU A 336 4.04 20.48 -19.66
C LEU A 336 3.81 21.95 -20.04
N LEU A 337 3.12 22.76 -19.22
CA LEU A 337 2.89 24.19 -19.46
C LEU A 337 3.98 25.06 -18.79
N THR A 338 4.27 24.85 -17.50
CA THR A 338 5.32 25.60 -16.76
C THR A 338 5.89 24.75 -15.62
N TYR A 339 7.21 24.56 -15.56
CA TYR A 339 7.90 23.84 -14.47
C TYR A 339 8.05 24.66 -13.19
N ARG A 340 7.49 25.87 -13.12
CA ARG A 340 7.65 26.78 -11.97
C ARG A 340 7.11 26.23 -10.66
N ASP A 341 6.24 25.21 -10.70
CA ASP A 341 5.66 24.60 -9.51
C ASP A 341 5.67 23.07 -9.64
N GLU A 342 6.85 22.50 -9.87
CA GLU A 342 7.04 21.07 -10.18
C GLU A 342 6.29 20.14 -9.20
N ALA A 343 6.33 20.43 -7.90
CA ALA A 343 5.66 19.62 -6.88
C ALA A 343 4.17 19.39 -7.18
N ARG A 344 3.45 20.39 -7.68
CA ARG A 344 2.01 20.29 -8.00
C ARG A 344 1.68 19.23 -9.05
N HIS A 345 2.68 18.76 -9.79
CA HIS A 345 2.50 17.87 -10.93
C HIS A 345 2.76 16.39 -10.64
N TYR A 346 3.36 16.08 -9.48
CA TYR A 346 3.79 14.73 -9.15
C TYR A 346 2.62 13.75 -9.05
N SER A 347 1.56 14.07 -8.31
CA SER A 347 0.37 13.21 -8.19
C SER A 347 -0.40 13.09 -9.51
N GLY A 348 -0.40 14.15 -10.32
CA GLY A 348 -1.20 14.28 -11.54
C GLY A 348 -2.58 14.86 -11.34
N ARG A 349 -2.96 15.16 -10.09
CA ARG A 349 -4.16 15.92 -9.75
C ARG A 349 -4.00 17.38 -10.20
N MET A 350 -5.09 17.98 -10.67
CA MET A 350 -5.16 19.42 -10.83
C MET A 350 -5.37 20.06 -9.46
N THR A 351 -4.35 20.77 -8.96
CA THR A 351 -4.38 21.39 -7.62
C THR A 351 -4.96 22.79 -7.66
N GLU A 352 -5.63 23.17 -6.58
CA GLU A 352 -6.19 24.49 -6.37
C GLU A 352 -5.09 25.54 -6.13
N GLN A 353 -5.36 26.83 -6.32
CA GLN A 353 -4.36 27.88 -6.09
C GLN A 353 -3.81 27.86 -4.65
N SER A 354 -4.68 27.62 -3.68
CA SER A 354 -4.34 27.54 -2.25
C SER A 354 -3.61 26.27 -1.83
N TRP A 355 -3.40 25.33 -2.76
CA TRP A 355 -2.70 24.09 -2.44
C TRP A 355 -1.25 24.36 -2.05
N ALA A 356 -0.80 23.66 -1.01
CA ALA A 356 0.58 23.66 -0.55
C ALA A 356 1.10 22.22 -0.53
N CYS A 357 2.37 22.06 -0.87
CA CYS A 357 3.01 20.75 -0.83
C CYS A 357 3.15 20.27 0.62
N PRO A 358 2.69 19.06 0.97
CA PRO A 358 2.82 18.53 2.33
C PRO A 358 4.23 17.99 2.63
N PHE A 359 5.14 18.01 1.65
CA PHE A 359 6.51 17.54 1.80
C PHE A 359 7.35 18.53 2.61
N THR A 360 8.17 18.01 3.52
CA THR A 360 9.16 18.78 4.28
C THR A 360 10.52 18.16 4.11
N ALA A 361 11.43 18.85 3.43
CA ALA A 361 12.80 18.40 3.29
C ALA A 361 13.50 18.38 4.66
N ARG A 362 14.12 17.25 4.99
CA ARG A 362 15.10 17.16 6.07
C ARG A 362 16.42 17.76 5.58
N THR A 363 16.84 18.86 6.19
CA THR A 363 18.21 19.34 6.11
C THR A 363 19.01 18.65 7.21
N GLY A 364 20.15 18.04 6.87
CA GLY A 364 20.92 17.19 7.79
C GLY A 364 21.18 17.83 9.16
N TYR A 365 21.23 16.97 10.19
CA TYR A 365 21.67 17.32 11.55
C TYR A 365 23.16 17.63 11.61
#